data_AF-A0A418VTM1-F1
#
_entry.id   AF-A0A418VTM1-F1
#
_cell.length_a   1.000
_cell.length_b   1.000
_cell.length_c   1.000
_cell.angle_alpha   90.00
_cell.angle_beta   90.00
_cell.angle_gamma   90.00
#
_symmetry.space_group_name_H-M   'P 1'
#
loop_
_entity.id
_entity.type
_entity.pdbx_description
1 polymer ?
#
loop_
_entity_poly.entity_id
_entity_poly.type
_entity_poly.pdbx_seq_one_letter_code
_entity_poly.pdbx_strand_id
1 'polypeptide(L)'
;MPATVAHVTLSTGFASRILDVDEAFAAMTGWRPEEANGQTLGILFGPWSNQQMVDRLLRALERGEGTDHLALKLYRHDGATFDAAVSLDVAEGEPGQPRPATCTIRNQGDAVDVAAPAPRGRQPWPPIACCPSCWGRCAMRSSSSTIRIGS
;
A
#
# COMPACT_ATOMS: atom_id res chain seq x y z
N MET A 1 25.46 1.18 0.81
CA MET A 1 24.72 0.09 0.12
C MET A 1 24.22 0.68 -1.19
N PRO A 2 24.40 0.04 -2.36
CA PRO A 2 23.92 0.63 -3.60
C PRO A 2 22.40 0.84 -3.51
N ALA A 3 21.90 1.92 -4.12
CA ALA A 3 20.47 2.16 -4.18
C ALA A 3 19.82 1.03 -4.99
N THR A 4 19.17 0.09 -4.30
CA THR A 4 18.41 -0.98 -4.95
C THR A 4 17.17 -0.35 -5.59
N VAL A 5 17.03 -0.57 -6.90
CA VAL A 5 15.87 -0.17 -7.67
C VAL A 5 15.15 -1.44 -8.10
N ALA A 6 13.86 -1.50 -7.83
CA ALA A 6 12.97 -2.56 -8.24
C ALA A 6 12.00 -2.07 -9.31
N HIS A 7 11.65 -2.96 -10.23
CA HIS A 7 10.69 -2.72 -11.29
C HIS A 7 9.49 -3.65 -11.11
N VAL A 8 8.31 -3.06 -11.23
CA VAL A 8 7.03 -3.74 -11.06
C VAL A 8 6.17 -3.39 -12.26
N THR A 9 5.76 -4.40 -13.02
CA THR A 9 4.83 -4.21 -14.13
C THR A 9 3.40 -4.31 -13.63
N LEU A 10 2.58 -3.33 -14.00
CA LEU A 10 1.20 -3.17 -13.55
C LEU A 10 0.26 -3.03 -14.76
N SER A 11 -0.98 -3.47 -14.62
CA SER A 11 -2.05 -3.09 -15.54
C SER A 11 -2.60 -1.71 -15.17
N THR A 12 -2.76 -0.78 -16.12
CA THR A 12 -3.51 0.47 -15.86
C THR A 12 -5.02 0.24 -15.77
N GLY A 13 -5.72 1.20 -15.13
CA GLY A 13 -7.18 1.18 -14.97
C GLY A 13 -7.64 0.86 -13.54
N PHE A 14 -8.96 0.72 -13.36
CA PHE A 14 -9.62 0.72 -12.04
C PHE A 14 -9.19 -0.41 -11.09
N ALA A 15 -8.71 -1.53 -11.65
CA ALA A 15 -8.32 -2.70 -10.86
C ALA A 15 -6.80 -2.84 -10.69
N SER A 16 -6.00 -1.86 -11.11
CA SER A 16 -4.54 -1.94 -11.31
C SER A 16 -3.85 -3.06 -10.52
N ARG A 17 -3.42 -4.11 -11.23
CA ARG A 17 -2.82 -5.31 -10.63
C ARG A 17 -1.36 -5.43 -11.02
N ILE A 18 -0.58 -6.01 -10.13
CA ILE A 18 0.77 -6.47 -10.38
C ILE A 18 0.69 -7.62 -11.38
N LEU A 19 1.29 -7.40 -12.54
CA LEU A 19 1.42 -8.40 -13.59
C LEU A 19 2.73 -9.19 -13.41
N ASP A 20 3.81 -8.49 -13.07
CA ASP A 20 5.13 -9.07 -12.89
C ASP A 20 6.00 -8.19 -11.99
N VAL A 21 6.98 -8.80 -11.31
CA VAL A 21 7.96 -8.13 -10.44
C VAL A 21 9.35 -8.69 -10.67
N ASP A 22 10.37 -7.83 -10.56
CA ASP A 22 11.76 -8.26 -10.65
C ASP A 22 12.30 -8.87 -9.34
N GLU A 23 13.49 -9.48 -9.42
CA GLU A 23 14.15 -10.06 -8.25
C GLU A 23 14.55 -8.98 -7.22
N ALA A 24 14.85 -7.76 -7.68
CA ALA A 24 15.16 -6.64 -6.81
C ALA A 24 13.97 -6.24 -5.93
N PHE A 25 12.74 -6.34 -6.43
CA PHE A 25 11.52 -6.17 -5.67
C PHE A 25 11.44 -7.17 -4.52
N ALA A 26 11.68 -8.44 -4.80
CA ALA A 26 11.63 -9.50 -3.80
C ALA A 26 12.72 -9.30 -2.74
N ALA A 27 13.95 -8.98 -3.14
CA ALA A 27 15.05 -8.69 -2.23
C ALA A 27 14.80 -7.44 -1.35
N MET A 28 14.13 -6.43 -1.89
CA MET A 28 13.88 -5.16 -1.19
C MET A 28 12.67 -5.22 -0.25
N THR A 29 11.59 -5.88 -0.68
CA THR A 29 10.31 -5.89 0.04
C THR A 29 10.11 -7.17 0.85
N GLY A 30 10.84 -8.24 0.55
CA GLY A 30 10.70 -9.56 1.17
C GLY A 30 9.51 -10.37 0.64
N TRP A 31 8.77 -9.85 -0.35
CA TRP A 31 7.66 -10.57 -0.99
C TRP A 31 8.16 -11.50 -2.10
N ARG A 32 7.59 -12.70 -2.20
CA ARG A 32 7.87 -13.57 -3.33
C ARG A 32 7.12 -13.10 -4.58
N PRO A 33 7.70 -13.21 -5.79
CA PRO A 33 7.03 -12.84 -7.03
C PRO A 33 5.67 -13.51 -7.19
N GLU A 34 5.55 -14.78 -6.81
CA GLU A 34 4.32 -15.56 -6.91
C GLU A 34 3.21 -15.06 -5.97
N GLU A 35 3.57 -14.44 -4.85
CA GLU A 35 2.63 -13.86 -3.88
C GLU A 35 2.26 -12.42 -4.23
N ALA A 36 3.20 -11.68 -4.84
CA ALA A 36 3.00 -10.31 -5.30
C ALA A 36 2.16 -10.24 -6.60
N ASN A 37 2.37 -11.18 -7.51
CA ASN A 37 1.65 -11.23 -8.78
C ASN A 37 0.14 -11.42 -8.56
N GLY A 38 -0.67 -10.58 -9.21
CA GLY A 38 -2.13 -10.55 -9.07
C GLY A 38 -2.64 -9.70 -7.90
N GLN A 39 -1.77 -9.28 -6.98
CA GLN A 39 -2.11 -8.30 -5.93
C GLN A 39 -2.08 -6.86 -6.45
N THR A 40 -2.53 -5.93 -5.64
CA THR A 40 -2.44 -4.49 -5.89
C THR A 40 -1.24 -3.92 -5.15
N LEU A 41 -0.66 -2.80 -5.61
CA LEU A 41 0.40 -2.07 -4.88
C LEU A 41 0.03 -1.71 -3.42
N GLY A 42 -1.26 -1.77 -3.08
CA GLY A 42 -1.79 -1.64 -1.72
C GLY A 42 -1.08 -2.48 -0.66
N ILE A 43 -0.52 -3.65 -1.02
CA ILE A 43 0.19 -4.52 -0.08
C ILE A 43 1.47 -3.87 0.50
N LEU A 44 2.02 -2.86 -0.17
CA LEU A 44 3.21 -2.13 0.26
C LEU A 44 2.88 -0.86 1.05
N PHE A 45 1.59 -0.49 1.12
CA PHE A 45 1.14 0.69 1.84
C PHE A 45 0.58 0.31 3.20
N GLY A 46 0.83 1.15 4.20
CA GLY A 46 0.28 0.97 5.53
C GLY A 46 -0.16 2.29 6.14
N PRO A 47 -0.54 2.28 7.43
CA PRO A 47 -1.13 3.44 8.10
C PRO A 47 -0.19 4.64 8.20
N TRP A 48 1.13 4.44 8.16
CA TRP A 48 2.12 5.52 8.17
C TRP A 48 2.55 5.96 6.76
N SER A 49 2.05 5.32 5.71
CA SER A 49 2.25 5.79 4.34
C SER A 49 1.44 7.07 4.13
N ASN A 50 2.03 8.06 3.46
CA ASN A 50 1.37 9.33 3.18
C ASN A 50 0.17 9.08 2.24
N GLN A 51 -1.04 9.12 2.81
CA GLN A 51 -2.29 8.81 2.10
C GLN A 51 -2.54 9.74 0.91
N GLN A 52 -2.13 11.02 0.97
CA GLN A 52 -2.27 11.93 -0.16
C GLN A 52 -1.39 11.51 -1.34
N MET A 53 -0.19 11.01 -1.04
CA MET A 53 0.76 10.59 -2.07
C MET A 53 0.37 9.23 -2.66
N VAL A 54 -0.17 8.33 -1.81
CA VAL A 54 -0.77 7.05 -2.26
C VAL A 54 -1.98 7.31 -3.17
N ASP A 55 -2.91 8.18 -2.76
CA ASP A 55 -4.06 8.56 -3.58
C ASP A 55 -3.62 9.17 -4.93
N ARG A 56 -2.59 10.02 -4.93
CA ARG A 56 -2.01 10.57 -6.16
C ARG A 56 -1.48 9.47 -7.09
N LEU A 57 -0.74 8.50 -6.56
CA LEU A 57 -0.21 7.37 -7.33
C LEU A 57 -1.34 6.50 -7.91
N LEU A 58 -2.35 6.18 -7.09
CA LEU A 58 -3.49 5.36 -7.52
C LEU A 58 -4.32 6.07 -8.60
N ARG A 59 -4.55 7.38 -8.47
CA ARG A 59 -5.22 8.17 -9.51
C ARG A 59 -4.43 8.22 -10.80
N ALA A 60 -3.11 8.35 -10.72
CA ALA A 60 -2.24 8.32 -11.91
C ALA A 60 -2.35 6.97 -12.63
N LEU A 61 -2.30 5.86 -11.87
CA LEU A 61 -2.53 4.51 -12.40
C LEU A 61 -3.92 4.31 -13.03
N GLU A 62 -4.97 4.83 -12.39
CA GLU A 62 -6.34 4.73 -12.89
C GLU A 62 -6.51 5.51 -14.20
N ARG A 63 -5.92 6.70 -14.27
CA ARG A 63 -5.96 7.58 -15.45
C ARG A 63 -4.99 7.17 -16.55
N GLY A 64 -4.06 6.27 -16.27
CA GLY A 64 -2.97 5.92 -17.19
C GLY A 64 -2.02 7.09 -17.42
N GLU A 65 -1.80 7.92 -16.40
CA GLU A 65 -0.85 9.03 -16.40
C GLU A 65 0.43 8.62 -15.67
N GLY A 66 1.59 9.04 -16.18
CA GLY A 66 2.87 8.86 -15.49
C GLY A 66 3.05 9.84 -14.33
N THR A 67 3.84 9.46 -13.34
CA THR A 67 4.23 10.33 -12.23
C THR A 67 5.63 9.99 -11.76
N ASP A 68 6.42 11.00 -11.42
CA ASP A 68 7.81 10.79 -11.03
C ASP A 68 8.08 11.17 -9.57
N HIS A 69 9.00 10.45 -8.93
CA HIS A 69 9.62 10.82 -7.67
C HIS A 69 8.64 11.02 -6.49
N LEU A 70 7.63 10.15 -6.38
CA LEU A 70 6.76 10.13 -5.21
C LEU A 70 7.50 9.49 -4.03
N ALA A 71 7.87 10.30 -3.03
CA ALA A 71 8.45 9.81 -1.79
C ALA A 71 7.36 9.21 -0.89
N LEU A 72 7.43 7.91 -0.65
CA LEU A 72 6.47 7.13 0.13
C LEU A 72 7.20 6.28 1.16
N LYS A 73 6.57 6.10 2.33
CA LYS A 73 6.98 5.06 3.27
C LYS A 73 6.32 3.74 2.89
N LEU A 74 7.12 2.73 2.56
CA LEU A 74 6.64 1.40 2.18
C LEU A 74 6.88 0.39 3.29
N TYR A 75 6.03 -0.64 3.33
CA TYR A 75 6.12 -1.76 4.26
C TYR A 75 6.66 -3.00 3.56
N ARG A 76 7.61 -3.65 4.22
CA ARG A 76 8.12 -4.96 3.85
C ARG A 76 7.20 -6.06 4.38
N HIS A 77 7.33 -7.26 3.84
CA HIS A 77 6.59 -8.44 4.27
C HIS A 77 6.82 -8.79 5.76
N ASP A 78 7.99 -8.46 6.31
CA ASP A 78 8.32 -8.65 7.74
C ASP A 78 7.75 -7.54 8.65
N GLY A 79 7.12 -6.50 8.08
CA GLY A 79 6.58 -5.34 8.78
C GLY A 79 7.56 -4.17 8.96
N ALA A 80 8.82 -4.31 8.52
CA ALA A 80 9.76 -3.19 8.54
C ALA A 80 9.37 -2.12 7.52
N THR A 81 9.65 -0.85 7.83
CA THR A 81 9.37 0.27 6.94
C THR A 81 10.64 0.89 6.39
N PHE A 82 10.60 1.32 5.13
CA PHE A 82 11.69 2.05 4.50
C PHE A 82 11.15 3.19 3.64
N ASP A 83 11.97 4.21 3.42
CA ASP A 83 11.61 5.31 2.54
C ASP A 83 11.99 4.95 1.11
N ALA A 84 11.02 5.03 0.22
CA ALA A 84 11.17 4.70 -1.18
C ALA A 84 10.68 5.86 -2.05
N ALA A 85 11.40 6.10 -3.15
CA ALA A 85 10.89 6.92 -4.23
C ALA A 85 10.23 6.02 -5.27
N VAL A 86 8.97 6.31 -5.56
CA VAL A 86 8.18 5.58 -6.55
C VAL A 86 7.97 6.47 -7.76
N SER A 87 8.32 5.95 -8.93
CA SER A 87 7.97 6.53 -10.23
C SER A 87 7.08 5.57 -10.98
N LEU A 88 6.16 6.10 -11.77
CA LEU A 88 5.24 5.38 -12.61
C LEU A 88 5.40 5.89 -14.04
N ASP A 89 5.75 4.98 -14.93
CA ASP A 89 5.79 5.22 -16.36
C ASP A 89 4.69 4.38 -17.03
N VAL A 90 3.86 5.00 -17.86
CA VAL A 90 2.77 4.29 -18.55
C VAL A 90 3.18 4.12 -19.99
N ALA A 91 3.25 2.86 -20.44
CA ALA A 91 3.60 2.59 -21.83
C ALA A 91 2.53 3.13 -22.78
N GLU A 92 2.97 3.56 -23.95
CA GLU A 92 2.05 3.91 -25.03
C GLU A 92 1.21 2.68 -25.41
N GLY A 93 -0.08 2.92 -25.61
CA GLY A 93 -1.01 1.88 -26.02
C GLY A 93 -2.25 2.49 -26.65
N GLU A 94 -3.16 1.64 -27.09
CA GLU A 94 -4.39 2.09 -27.71
C GLU A 94 -5.32 2.74 -26.66
N PRO A 95 -5.97 3.87 -26.96
CA PRO A 95 -6.98 4.44 -26.07
C PRO A 95 -8.15 3.45 -25.92
N GLY A 96 -8.51 3.14 -24.67
CA GLY A 96 -9.60 2.20 -24.35
C GLY A 96 -9.16 0.76 -24.05
N GLN A 97 -7.86 0.45 -24.15
CA GLN A 97 -7.30 -0.83 -23.70
C GLN A 97 -6.37 -0.60 -22.49
N PRO A 98 -6.34 -1.51 -21.48
CA PRO A 98 -5.44 -1.35 -20.35
C PRO A 98 -3.99 -1.39 -20.83
N ARG A 99 -3.31 -0.25 -20.72
CA ARG A 99 -1.91 -0.11 -21.08
C ARG A 99 -1.06 -0.70 -19.95
N PRO A 100 0.05 -1.37 -20.26
CA PRO A 100 1.00 -1.76 -19.22
C PRO A 100 1.68 -0.50 -18.65
N ALA A 101 1.85 -0.46 -17.35
CA ALA A 101 2.61 0.58 -16.66
C ALA A 101 3.77 -0.06 -15.90
N THR A 102 4.91 0.61 -15.93
CA THR A 102 6.10 0.23 -15.18
C THR A 102 6.20 1.13 -13.96
N CYS A 103 6.10 0.51 -12.78
CA CYS A 103 6.35 1.17 -11.50
C CYS A 103 7.77 0.86 -11.05
N THR A 104 8.55 1.91 -10.85
CA THR A 104 9.94 1.83 -10.41
C THR A 104 10.01 2.27 -8.96
N ILE A 105 10.44 1.37 -8.08
CA ILE A 105 10.56 1.60 -6.65
C ILE A 105 12.04 1.66 -6.30
N ARG A 106 12.51 2.82 -5.86
CA ARG A 106 13.90 3.05 -5.45
C ARG A 106 14.01 3.17 -3.95
N ASN A 107 14.78 2.29 -3.33
CA ASN A 107 15.12 2.40 -1.91
C ASN A 107 15.99 3.65 -1.67
N GLN A 108 15.53 4.57 -0.82
CA GLN A 108 16.29 5.77 -0.44
C GLN A 108 17.03 5.62 0.90
N GLY A 109 16.88 4.48 1.56
CA GLY A 109 17.46 4.18 2.86
C GLY A 109 16.39 3.65 3.81
N ASP A 110 16.83 2.88 4.81
CA ASP A 110 15.97 2.56 5.93
C ASP A 110 15.55 3.87 6.60
N ALA A 111 14.25 4.00 6.85
CA ALA A 111 13.72 5.13 7.58
C ALA A 111 14.31 5.07 9.00
N VAL A 112 15.39 5.82 9.27
CA VAL A 112 15.80 6.07 10.64
C VAL A 112 14.67 6.88 11.24
N ASP A 113 13.96 6.25 12.17
CA ASP A 113 12.81 6.76 12.89
C ASP A 113 12.99 8.25 13.26
N VAL A 114 12.40 9.15 12.47
CA VAL A 114 11.95 10.44 12.98
C VAL A 114 10.53 10.22 13.43
N ALA A 115 10.40 9.65 14.64
CA ALA A 115 9.19 9.46 15.43
C ALA A 115 7.98 10.25 14.89
N ALA A 116 7.16 9.59 14.07
CA ALA A 116 5.76 9.98 13.97
C ALA A 116 5.13 9.55 15.31
N PRO A 117 4.41 10.44 16.04
CA PRO A 117 3.84 10.07 17.32
C PRO A 117 2.92 8.86 17.12
N ALA A 118 3.23 7.78 17.85
CA ALA A 118 2.47 6.54 17.81
C ALA A 118 0.96 6.82 17.89
N PRO A 119 0.12 6.20 17.05
CA PRO A 119 -1.31 6.18 17.33
C PRO A 119 -1.50 5.44 18.65
N ARG A 120 -1.79 6.18 19.72
CA ARG A 120 -2.29 5.63 20.98
C ARG A 120 -3.65 5.01 20.69
N GLY A 121 -3.67 3.73 20.30
CA GLY A 121 -4.91 3.05 19.98
C GLY A 121 -4.73 1.75 19.20
N ARG A 122 -4.29 0.71 19.92
CA ARG A 122 -4.53 -0.72 19.68
C ARG A 122 -5.56 -1.04 18.57
N GLN A 123 -5.12 -1.63 17.45
CA GLN A 123 -5.89 -2.59 16.66
C GLN A 123 -4.88 -3.53 15.92
N PRO A 124 -4.95 -4.86 16.06
CA PRO A 124 -4.23 -5.77 15.19
C PRO A 124 -4.90 -5.83 13.81
N TRP A 125 -4.09 -5.89 12.76
CA TRP A 125 -4.52 -6.13 11.39
C TRP A 125 -5.35 -7.43 11.33
N PRO A 126 -6.53 -7.45 10.67
CA PRO A 126 -7.21 -8.72 10.45
C PRO A 126 -6.45 -9.52 9.38
N PRO A 127 -6.31 -10.84 9.53
CA PRO A 127 -5.97 -11.68 8.40
C PRO A 127 -7.16 -11.67 7.44
N ILE A 128 -6.89 -11.42 6.16
CA ILE A 128 -7.61 -11.97 5.00
C ILE A 128 -8.82 -12.84 5.37
N ALA A 129 -10.02 -12.25 5.29
CA ALA A 129 -11.28 -13.00 5.36
C ALA A 129 -12.27 -12.42 4.36
N CYS A 130 -12.73 -13.32 3.49
CA CYS A 130 -13.73 -13.18 2.45
C CYS A 130 -14.99 -12.41 2.87
N CYS A 131 -15.49 -11.54 1.99
CA CYS A 131 -16.84 -11.51 1.37
C CYS A 131 -18.14 -11.81 2.19
N PRO A 132 -19.34 -11.44 1.70
CA PRO A 132 -20.24 -10.49 2.35
C PRO A 132 -21.55 -11.14 2.82
N SER A 133 -21.83 -11.20 4.14
CA SER A 133 -23.15 -11.70 4.62
C SER A 133 -23.65 -11.15 5.96
N CYS A 134 -22.85 -10.44 6.76
CA CYS A 134 -23.27 -9.99 8.10
C CYS A 134 -23.73 -8.52 8.15
N TRP A 135 -24.35 -8.04 7.07
CA TRP A 135 -25.15 -6.82 7.10
C TRP A 135 -26.40 -7.08 7.95
N GLY A 136 -26.46 -6.50 9.15
CA GLY A 136 -27.72 -6.32 9.88
C GLY A 136 -27.93 -7.16 11.14
N ARG A 137 -27.14 -6.96 12.19
CA ARG A 137 -27.59 -7.19 13.59
C ARG A 137 -26.69 -6.60 14.69
N CYS A 138 -26.39 -5.29 14.65
CA CYS A 138 -25.70 -4.65 15.78
C CYS A 138 -26.14 -3.20 16.04
N ALA A 139 -27.40 -2.89 15.74
CA ALA A 139 -28.07 -1.73 16.32
C ALA A 139 -28.88 -2.19 17.53
N MET A 140 -28.78 -1.44 18.64
CA MET A 140 -29.52 -1.55 19.90
C MET A 140 -29.08 -2.63 20.91
N ARG A 141 -28.31 -2.21 21.92
CA ARG A 141 -28.85 -2.08 23.29
C ARG A 141 -28.00 -1.18 24.21
N SER A 142 -28.65 -0.11 24.68
CA SER A 142 -28.64 0.57 25.98
C SER A 142 -27.35 0.56 26.84
N SER A 143 -26.77 1.73 27.16
CA SER A 143 -27.16 2.63 28.26
C SER A 143 -27.36 1.94 29.61
N SER A 144 -26.43 2.16 30.55
CA SER A 144 -26.72 2.77 31.86
C SER A 144 -25.44 3.03 32.65
N SER A 145 -25.16 4.32 32.89
CA SER A 145 -24.28 4.83 33.93
C SER A 145 -24.71 4.34 35.31
N THR A 146 -23.76 4.03 36.18
CA THR A 146 -23.95 4.24 37.63
C THR A 146 -22.62 4.63 38.27
N ILE A 147 -22.60 5.87 38.73
CA ILE A 147 -21.59 6.50 39.58
C ILE A 147 -21.62 5.82 40.95
N ARG A 148 -20.45 5.45 41.50
CA ARG A 148 -20.29 5.11 42.92
C ARG A 148 -19.54 6.24 43.63
N ILE A 149 -20.08 6.62 44.78
CA ILE A 149 -19.59 7.60 45.73
C ILE A 149 -19.06 6.80 46.94
N GLY A 150 -17.86 7.09 47.45
CA GLY A 150 -17.36 6.63 48.76
C GLY A 150 -16.97 7.89 49.55
N SER A 151 -17.60 8.17 50.69
CA SER A 151 -17.35 7.64 52.05
C SER A 151 -16.06 8.17 52.66
#